data_AF-A0A0F0FKE3-F1
#
_entry.id   AF-A0A0F0FKE3-F1
#
_cell.length_a   1.000
_cell.length_b   1.000
_cell.length_c   1.000
_cell.angle_alpha   90.00
_cell.angle_beta   90.00
_cell.angle_gamma   90.00
#
_symmetry.space_group_name_H-M   'P 1'
#
loop_
_entity.id
_entity.type
_entity.pdbx_description
1 polymer ?
#
loop_
_entity_poly.entity_id
_entity_poly.type
_entity_poly.pdbx_seq_one_letter_code
_entity_poly.pdbx_strand_id
1 'polypeptide(L)'
;MFLIWQGLGFLVVIVPLAVMLVMSLLGSVLNLSNVATIVVALILSAVAVFYLGRRLNSRPGRILVDPKTQEPVELRKRHTLFWIPMQYWAVPILIIAGIAAMALFTAGA
;
A
#
# COMPACT_ATOMS: atom_id res chain seq x y z
N MET A 1 0.27 25.15 4.08
CA MET A 1 -0.50 24.14 3.32
C MET A 1 -0.01 22.78 3.80
N PHE A 2 -0.82 21.99 4.49
CA PHE A 2 -0.39 20.67 4.96
C PHE A 2 -0.37 19.70 3.76
N LEU A 3 0.82 19.44 3.22
CA LEU A 3 1.02 18.37 2.23
C LEU A 3 1.00 17.04 2.97
N ILE A 4 -0.15 16.38 2.93
CA ILE A 4 -0.41 15.08 3.56
C ILE A 4 0.32 13.94 2.79
N TRP A 5 0.79 14.21 1.58
CA TRP A 5 1.32 13.20 0.67
C TRP A 5 2.68 13.59 0.08
N GLN A 6 3.58 12.62 -0.06
CA GLN A 6 4.88 12.79 -0.72
C GLN A 6 5.15 11.69 -1.75
N GLY A 7 5.68 12.10 -2.90
CA GLY A 7 6.29 11.20 -3.89
C GLY A 7 5.31 10.29 -4.62
N LEU A 8 5.13 9.07 -4.12
CA LEU A 8 4.28 8.01 -4.71
C LEU A 8 3.35 7.38 -3.66
N GLY A 9 3.19 8.03 -2.50
CA GLY A 9 2.27 7.58 -1.46
C GLY A 9 0.80 7.40 -1.87
N PHE A 10 0.28 8.01 -2.95
CA PHE A 10 -1.10 7.79 -3.42
C PHE A 10 -1.32 6.34 -3.89
N LEU A 11 -0.25 5.61 -4.21
CA LEU A 11 -0.37 4.21 -4.63
C LEU A 11 -0.90 3.33 -3.49
N VAL A 12 -0.85 3.79 -2.24
CA VAL A 12 -1.53 3.12 -1.11
C VAL A 12 -3.03 2.98 -1.36
N VAL A 13 -3.65 3.92 -2.07
CA VAL A 13 -5.09 3.91 -2.38
C VAL A 13 -5.34 3.27 -3.74
N ILE A 14 -4.51 3.60 -4.73
CA ILE A 14 -4.71 3.09 -6.10
C ILE A 14 -4.48 1.58 -6.19
N VAL A 15 -3.50 1.03 -5.46
CA VAL A 15 -3.22 -0.42 -5.51
C VAL A 15 -4.42 -1.24 -5.01
N PRO A 16 -5.00 -0.98 -3.83
CA PRO A 16 -6.23 -1.65 -3.40
C PRO A 16 -7.39 -1.52 -4.36
N LEU A 17 -7.63 -0.33 -4.93
CA LEU A 17 -8.71 -0.13 -5.88
C LEU A 17 -8.50 -0.94 -7.16
N ALA A 18 -7.29 -0.96 -7.70
CA ALA A 18 -6.95 -1.73 -8.90
C ALA A 18 -7.09 -3.23 -8.66
N VAL A 19 -6.58 -3.73 -7.52
CA VAL A 19 -6.69 -5.15 -7.15
C VAL A 19 -8.13 -5.55 -6.90
N MET A 20 -8.93 -4.71 -6.23
CA MET A 20 -10.37 -4.96 -6.06
C MET A 20 -11.12 -5.04 -7.38
N LEU A 21 -10.82 -4.15 -8.33
CA LEU A 21 -11.43 -4.19 -9.65
C LEU A 21 -11.07 -5.48 -10.40
N VAL A 22 -9.80 -5.90 -10.34
CA VAL A 22 -9.39 -7.17 -10.96
C VAL A 22 -10.07 -8.36 -10.30
N MET A 23 -10.11 -8.39 -8.96
CA MET A 23 -10.72 -9.47 -8.21
C MET A 23 -12.24 -9.51 -8.35
N SER A 24 -12.94 -8.39 -8.54
CA SER A 24 -14.40 -8.41 -8.76
C SER A 24 -14.76 -9.07 -10.09
N LEU A 25 -13.93 -8.90 -11.13
CA LEU A 25 -14.09 -9.59 -12.40
C LEU A 25 -13.77 -11.08 -12.27
N LEU A 26 -12.69 -11.43 -11.56
CA LEU A 26 -12.24 -12.81 -11.38
C LEU A 26 -13.06 -13.61 -10.36
N GLY A 27 -13.69 -12.96 -9.38
CA GLY A 27 -14.43 -13.63 -8.30
C GLY A 27 -15.55 -14.51 -8.85
N SER A 28 -16.22 -14.05 -9.91
CA SER A 28 -17.24 -14.82 -10.63
C SER A 28 -16.67 -16.07 -11.33
N VAL A 29 -15.47 -15.97 -11.91
CA VAL A 29 -14.78 -17.07 -12.58
C VAL A 29 -14.29 -18.13 -11.58
N LEU A 30 -13.87 -17.66 -10.40
CA LEU A 30 -13.31 -18.51 -9.33
C LEU A 30 -14.39 -19.07 -8.39
N ASN A 31 -15.67 -18.80 -8.63
CA ASN A 31 -16.79 -19.16 -7.75
C ASN A 31 -16.58 -18.74 -6.29
N LEU A 32 -15.94 -17.59 -6.06
CA LEU A 32 -15.73 -17.04 -4.73
C LEU A 32 -16.98 -16.25 -4.31
N SER A 33 -17.33 -16.33 -3.02
CA SER A 33 -18.35 -15.44 -2.46
C SER A 33 -17.87 -13.98 -2.53
N ASN A 34 -18.81 -13.02 -2.48
CA ASN A 34 -18.46 -11.60 -2.49
C ASN A 34 -17.50 -11.24 -1.35
N VAL A 35 -17.74 -11.79 -0.15
CA VAL A 35 -16.89 -11.57 1.03
C VAL A 35 -15.51 -12.20 0.82
N ALA A 36 -15.44 -13.44 0.34
CA ALA A 36 -14.16 -14.09 0.05
C ALA A 36 -13.35 -13.33 -1.01
N THR A 37 -14.02 -12.82 -2.05
CA THR A 37 -13.40 -12.00 -3.09
C THR A 37 -12.78 -10.73 -2.51
N ILE A 38 -13.48 -10.03 -1.61
CA ILE A 38 -12.98 -8.84 -0.93
C ILE A 38 -11.79 -9.18 -0.03
N VAL A 39 -11.86 -10.25 0.76
CA VAL A 39 -10.77 -10.68 1.65
C VAL A 39 -9.51 -10.99 0.85
N VAL A 40 -9.63 -11.79 -0.22
CA VAL A 40 -8.50 -12.13 -1.10
C VAL A 40 -7.92 -10.87 -1.76
N ALA A 41 -8.78 -9.97 -2.25
CA ALA A 41 -8.34 -8.70 -2.84
C ALA A 41 -7.55 -7.84 -1.84
N LEU A 42 -8.02 -7.71 -0.60
CA LEU A 42 -7.34 -6.92 0.43
C LEU A 42 -5.99 -7.53 0.83
N ILE A 43 -5.90 -8.86 0.95
CA ILE A 43 -4.63 -9.55 1.24
C ILE A 43 -3.62 -9.31 0.10
N LEU A 44 -4.02 -9.51 -1.16
CA LEU A 44 -3.17 -9.25 -2.31
C LEU A 44 -2.73 -7.78 -2.38
N SER A 45 -3.64 -6.86 -2.05
CA SER A 45 -3.35 -5.43 -1.99
C SER A 45 -2.32 -5.10 -0.90
N ALA A 46 -2.44 -5.69 0.28
CA ALA A 46 -1.49 -5.49 1.37
C ALA A 46 -0.07 -5.94 0.97
N VAL A 47 0.04 -7.11 0.33
CA VAL A 47 1.31 -7.63 -0.18
C VAL A 47 1.89 -6.71 -1.25
N ALA A 48 1.07 -6.27 -2.20
CA ALA A 48 1.50 -5.38 -3.28
C ALA A 48 1.97 -4.01 -2.73
N VAL A 49 1.23 -3.40 -1.81
CA VAL A 49 1.60 -2.13 -1.15
C VAL A 49 2.88 -2.26 -0.34
N PHE A 50 3.06 -3.37 0.38
CA PHE A 50 4.28 -3.63 1.15
C PHE A 50 5.51 -3.74 0.23
N TYR A 51 5.43 -4.59 -0.80
CA TYR A 51 6.53 -4.81 -1.72
C TYR A 51 6.88 -3.54 -2.50
N LEU A 52 5.86 -2.84 -3.01
CA LEU A 52 6.04 -1.60 -3.75
C LEU A 52 6.58 -0.48 -2.85
N GLY A 53 6.05 -0.36 -1.64
CA GLY A 53 6.51 0.60 -0.64
C GLY A 53 7.97 0.38 -0.24
N ARG A 54 8.37 -0.89 -0.02
CA ARG A 54 9.76 -1.25 0.27
C ARG A 54 10.67 -0.93 -0.91
N ARG A 55 10.31 -1.36 -2.13
CA ARG A 55 11.10 -1.11 -3.34
C ARG A 55 11.28 0.38 -3.64
N LEU A 56 10.25 1.19 -3.44
CA LEU A 56 10.29 2.62 -3.70
C LEU A 56 11.05 3.40 -2.61
N ASN A 57 10.90 3.03 -1.34
CA ASN A 57 11.58 3.71 -0.22
C ASN A 57 13.01 3.21 0.05
N SER A 58 13.40 2.06 -0.49
CA SER A 58 14.77 1.53 -0.37
C SER A 58 15.76 2.09 -1.39
N ARG A 59 15.36 3.02 -2.27
CA ARG A 59 16.28 3.63 -3.24
C ARG A 59 17.36 4.45 -2.53
N PRO A 60 18.65 4.27 -2.89
CA PRO A 60 19.75 5.00 -2.27
C PRO A 60 19.58 6.51 -2.48
N GLY A 61 19.88 7.30 -1.45
CA GLY A 61 19.90 8.75 -1.54
C GLY A 61 20.97 9.22 -2.53
N ARG A 62 20.74 10.36 -3.19
CA ARG A 62 21.79 11.04 -3.93
C ARG A 62 22.52 11.97 -2.98
N ILE A 63 23.82 11.78 -2.82
CA ILE A 63 24.67 12.73 -2.10
C ILE A 63 24.92 13.90 -3.05
N LEU A 64 24.44 15.08 -2.70
CA LEU A 64 24.75 16.33 -3.40
C LEU A 64 25.61 17.19 -2.50
N VAL A 65 26.62 17.86 -3.06
CA VAL A 65 27.43 18.83 -2.33
C VAL A 65 26.75 20.20 -2.44
N ASP A 66 26.47 20.85 -1.32
CA ASP A 66 25.95 22.21 -1.34
C ASP A 66 27.06 23.17 -1.81
N PRO A 67 26.85 23.94 -2.90
CA PRO A 67 27.88 24.84 -3.43
C PRO A 67 28.26 25.99 -2.48
N LYS A 68 27.42 26.34 -1.50
CA LYS A 68 27.69 27.41 -0.53
C LYS A 68 28.44 26.95 0.71
N THR A 69 28.14 25.76 1.22
CA THR A 69 28.75 25.25 2.46
C THR A 69 29.77 24.13 2.21
N GLN A 70 29.86 23.61 0.98
CA GLN A 70 30.66 22.44 0.61
C GLN A 70 30.30 21.17 1.41
N GLU A 71 29.14 21.15 2.07
CA GLU A 71 28.70 20.01 2.88
C GLU A 71 27.96 18.98 2.03
N PRO A 72 28.17 17.67 2.28
CA PRO A 72 27.43 16.61 1.61
C PRO A 72 26.01 16.48 2.20
N VAL A 73 24.99 16.74 1.38
CA VAL A 73 23.57 16.57 1.72
C VAL A 73 23.03 15.30 1.05
N GLU A 74 22.54 14.34 1.84
CA GLU A 74 21.89 13.14 1.32
C GLU A 74 20.40 13.42 1.00
N LEU A 75 20.07 13.52 -0.30
CA LEU A 75 18.69 13.60 -0.75
C LEU A 75 18.11 12.21 -0.98
N ARG A 76 17.30 11.74 -0.02
CA ARG A 76 16.55 10.49 -0.14
C ARG A 76 15.09 10.76 -0.54
N LYS A 77 14.64 10.14 -1.63
CA LYS A 77 13.22 10.17 -2.03
C LYS A 77 12.41 9.35 -1.02
N ARG A 78 11.40 9.98 -0.40
CA ARG A 78 10.45 9.34 0.50
C ARG A 78 9.07 9.32 -0.16
N HIS A 79 8.42 8.16 -0.10
CA HIS A 79 7.07 7.95 -0.62
C HIS A 79 6.16 7.65 0.58
N THR A 80 5.44 8.69 1.02
CA THR A 80 4.64 8.68 2.25
C THR A 80 3.22 9.17 1.97
N LEU A 81 2.28 8.66 2.77
CA LEU A 81 0.89 9.13 2.83
C LEU A 81 0.57 9.35 4.31
N PHE A 82 0.05 10.52 4.66
CA PHE A 82 -0.08 11.02 6.04
C PHE A 82 1.24 10.90 6.83
N TRP A 83 2.37 11.24 6.20
CA TRP A 83 3.72 11.09 6.77
C TRP A 83 4.14 9.65 7.11
N ILE A 84 3.28 8.65 6.87
CA ILE A 84 3.56 7.23 7.07
C ILE A 84 4.18 6.66 5.78
N PRO A 85 5.36 6.03 5.85
CA PRO A 85 5.94 5.29 4.73
C PRO A 85 4.96 4.27 4.15
N MET A 86 4.86 4.24 2.82
CA MET A 86 3.94 3.37 2.08
C MET A 86 3.92 1.91 2.56
N GLN A 87 5.08 1.34 2.90
CA GLN A 87 5.18 -0.06 3.35
C GLN A 87 4.37 -0.36 4.62
N TYR A 88 4.17 0.62 5.50
CA TYR A 88 3.42 0.43 6.74
C TYR A 88 1.91 0.47 6.55
N TRP A 89 1.43 1.01 5.42
CA TRP A 89 0.01 0.96 5.07
C TRP A 89 -0.48 -0.47 4.78
N ALA A 90 0.42 -1.42 4.55
CA ALA A 90 0.06 -2.83 4.46
C ALA A 90 -0.58 -3.36 5.77
N VAL A 91 -0.20 -2.84 6.94
CA VAL A 91 -0.73 -3.30 8.23
C VAL A 91 -2.20 -2.91 8.41
N PRO A 92 -2.62 -1.64 8.26
CA PRO A 92 -4.04 -1.28 8.25
C PRO A 92 -4.88 -2.07 7.23
N ILE A 93 -4.35 -2.26 6.01
CA ILE A 93 -5.05 -3.02 4.96
C ILE A 93 -5.26 -4.47 5.41
N LEU A 94 -4.25 -5.09 6.02
CA LEU A 94 -4.33 -6.46 6.52
C LEU A 94 -5.29 -6.59 7.71
N ILE A 95 -5.36 -5.59 8.60
CA ILE A 95 -6.34 -5.54 9.69
C ILE A 95 -7.75 -5.51 9.13
N ILE A 96 -8.02 -4.66 8.12
CA ILE A 96 -9.33 -4.60 7.46
C ILE A 96 -9.66 -5.95 6.80
N ALA A 97 -8.68 -6.60 6.17
CA ALA A 97 -8.85 -7.95 5.62
C ALA A 97 -9.24 -8.97 6.70
N GLY A 98 -8.59 -8.92 7.87
CA GLY A 98 -8.88 -9.78 9.01
C GLY A 98 -10.29 -9.57 9.55
N ILE A 99 -10.75 -8.32 9.66
CA ILE A 99 -12.12 -7.99 10.07
C ILE A 99 -13.13 -8.53 9.04
N ALA A 100 -12.87 -8.33 7.74
CA ALA A 100 -13.72 -8.88 6.68
C ALA A 100 -13.75 -10.42 6.68
N ALA A 101 -12.62 -11.05 7.02
CA ALA A 101 -12.54 -12.50 7.17
C ALA A 101 -13.33 -12.99 8.39
N MET A 102 -13.29 -12.29 9.53
CA MET A 102 -14.13 -12.62 10.69
C MET A 102 -15.62 -12.62 10.33
N ALA A 103 -16.07 -11.66 9.51
CA ALA A 103 -17.45 -11.63 9.02
C ALA A 103 -17.80 -12.86 8.16
N LEU A 104 -16.85 -13.44 7.42
CA LEU A 104 -17.05 -14.70 6.69
C LEU A 104 -17.32 -15.86 7.65
N PHE A 105 -16.59 -15.94 8.76
CA PHE A 105 -16.77 -17.01 9.75
C PHE A 105 -18.07 -16.87 10.54
N THR A 106 -18.50 -15.65 10.87
CA THR A 106 -19.75 -15.43 11.62
C THR A 106 -21.00 -15.50 10.74
N ALA A 107 -20.91 -15.18 9.45
CA ALA A 107 -22.03 -15.29 8.51
C ALA A 107 -22.22 -16.70 7.93
N GLY A 108 -21.23 -17.59 8.10
CA GLY A 108 -21.28 -19.00 7.72
C GLY A 108 -21.72 -19.96 8.84
N ALA A 109 -22.12 -19.43 10.01
CA ALA A 109 -22.63 -20.17 11.16
C ALA A 109 -24.15 -20.04 11.29
#